data_AF-R5KQV5-F1
#
_entry.id   AF-R5KQV5-F1
#
_cell.length_a   1.000
_cell.length_b   1.000
_cell.length_c   1.000
_cell.angle_alpha   90.00
_cell.angle_beta   90.00
_cell.angle_gamma   90.00
#
_symmetry.space_group_name_H-M   'P 1'
#
loop_
_entity.id
_entity.type
_entity.pdbx_description
1 polymer ?
#
loop_
_entity_poly.entity_id
_entity_poly.type
_entity_poly.pdbx_seq_one_letter_code
_entity_poly.pdbx_strand_id
1 'polypeptide(L)'
;MVTLGIIGVVAAMTMPVIVGKIEKYVLKNQIKKNYSMLSQIHQKLRIEFDDVLNNPISSDASYIGSGYEAFNTAVIESLKVIKVCEGNALASGCIPKYQGLGVSGCPSFSENELYNKRTVYVLSDGSLLIPYSMDWRSLWLVDVNGKKGPNKASYDLFDVRYDSATKRIEYLGYGCINPGKTIKGGLDDYKNIDKW
;
A
#
# COMPACT_ATOMS: atom_id res chain seq x y z
N MET A 1 -41.69 28.33 10.13
CA MET A 1 -40.80 27.42 10.87
C MET A 1 -40.76 25.98 10.34
N VAL A 2 -41.51 25.63 9.28
CA VAL A 2 -41.55 24.25 8.75
C VAL A 2 -40.39 23.96 7.76
N THR A 3 -39.85 24.99 7.10
CA THR A 3 -38.80 24.85 6.07
C THR A 3 -37.42 24.53 6.61
N LEU A 4 -36.99 25.13 7.73
CA LEU A 4 -35.72 24.76 8.39
C LEU A 4 -35.74 23.34 8.96
N GLY A 5 -36.89 22.91 9.49
CA GLY A 5 -37.05 21.55 10.03
C GLY A 5 -36.91 20.49 8.93
N ILE A 6 -37.53 20.70 7.77
CA ILE A 6 -37.47 19.77 6.64
C ILE A 6 -36.05 19.73 6.02
N ILE A 7 -35.42 20.89 5.82
CA ILE A 7 -34.04 20.96 5.28
C ILE A 7 -33.05 20.32 6.27
N GLY A 8 -33.21 20.52 7.57
CA GLY A 8 -32.35 19.92 8.60
C GLY A 8 -32.45 18.40 8.66
N VAL A 9 -33.66 17.83 8.55
CA VAL A 9 -33.87 16.37 8.53
C VAL A 9 -33.33 15.77 7.23
N VAL A 10 -33.62 16.37 6.08
CA VAL A 10 -33.15 15.85 4.79
C VAL A 10 -31.63 15.92 4.70
N ALA A 11 -31.02 17.04 5.11
CA ALA A 11 -29.57 17.17 5.11
C ALA A 11 -28.91 16.15 6.06
N ALA A 12 -29.49 15.87 7.23
CA ALA A 12 -29.00 14.84 8.15
C ALA A 12 -29.07 13.42 7.57
N MET A 13 -30.06 13.12 6.72
CA MET A 13 -30.19 11.81 6.07
C MET A 13 -29.33 11.68 4.80
N THR A 14 -29.09 12.78 4.07
CA THR A 14 -28.30 12.76 2.83
C THR A 14 -26.81 12.95 3.06
N MET A 15 -26.39 13.66 4.12
CA MET A 15 -24.98 13.90 4.44
C MET A 15 -24.17 12.60 4.62
N PRO A 16 -24.60 11.61 5.43
CA PRO A 16 -23.83 10.37 5.60
C PRO A 16 -23.68 9.58 4.29
N VAL A 17 -24.73 9.55 3.46
CA VAL A 17 -24.73 8.80 2.19
C VAL A 17 -23.83 9.46 1.14
N ILE A 18 -23.84 10.79 1.03
CA ILE A 18 -23.01 11.53 0.08
C ILE A 18 -21.54 11.49 0.53
N VAL A 19 -21.27 11.69 1.83
CA VAL A 19 -19.91 11.61 2.40
C VAL A 19 -19.30 10.24 2.13
N GLY A 20 -20.03 9.14 2.39
CA GLY A 20 -19.52 7.79 2.11
C GLY A 20 -19.25 7.52 0.63
N LYS A 21 -19.97 8.16 -0.30
CA LYS A 21 -19.68 8.06 -1.75
C LYS A 21 -18.45 8.87 -2.15
N ILE A 22 -18.30 10.08 -1.60
CA ILE A 22 -17.14 10.95 -1.85
C ILE A 22 -15.87 10.30 -1.32
N GLU A 23 -15.88 9.76 -0.10
CA GLU A 23 -14.73 9.07 0.50
C GLU A 23 -14.24 7.91 -0.37
N LYS A 24 -15.15 7.07 -0.88
CA LYS A 24 -14.81 6.00 -1.81
C LYS A 24 -14.19 6.52 -3.11
N TYR A 25 -14.74 7.60 -3.67
CA TYR A 25 -14.21 8.21 -4.89
C TYR A 25 -12.81 8.81 -4.67
N VAL A 26 -12.60 9.48 -3.55
CA VAL A 26 -11.30 10.05 -3.16
C VAL A 26 -10.27 8.93 -2.97
N LEU A 27 -10.62 7.88 -2.23
CA LEU A 27 -9.75 6.73 -2.00
C LEU A 27 -9.38 6.06 -3.33
N LYS A 28 -10.35 5.82 -4.21
CA LYS A 28 -10.10 5.29 -5.56
C LYS A 28 -9.10 6.12 -6.34
N ASN A 29 -9.21 7.45 -6.31
CA ASN A 29 -8.26 8.33 -6.98
C ASN A 29 -6.88 8.30 -6.34
N GLN A 30 -6.79 8.18 -5.01
CA GLN A 30 -5.52 8.03 -4.30
C GLN A 30 -4.81 6.73 -4.69
N ILE A 31 -5.54 5.62 -4.75
CA ILE A 31 -5.00 4.33 -5.21
C ILE A 31 -4.50 4.46 -6.66
N LYS A 32 -5.30 4.99 -7.59
CA LYS A 32 -4.90 5.16 -9.00
C LYS A 32 -3.65 6.03 -9.15
N LYS A 33 -3.57 7.12 -8.39
CA LYS A 33 -2.40 8.01 -8.38
C LYS A 33 -1.17 7.28 -7.86
N ASN A 34 -1.28 6.60 -6.71
CA ASN A 34 -0.19 5.91 -6.07
C ASN A 34 0.32 4.73 -6.93
N TYR A 35 -0.59 3.96 -7.54
CA TYR A 35 -0.26 2.94 -8.54
C TYR A 35 0.49 3.52 -9.75
N SER A 36 0.00 4.64 -10.30
CA SER A 36 0.64 5.28 -11.45
C SER A 36 2.05 5.75 -11.11
N MET A 37 2.26 6.27 -9.90
CA MET A 37 3.57 6.68 -9.41
C MET A 37 4.53 5.49 -9.28
N LEU A 38 4.14 4.43 -8.55
CA LEU A 38 5.01 3.26 -8.37
C LEU A 38 5.26 2.54 -9.70
N SER A 39 4.26 2.46 -10.57
CA SER A 39 4.40 1.84 -11.90
C SER A 39 5.40 2.60 -12.77
N GLN A 40 5.39 3.94 -12.75
CA GLN A 40 6.36 4.76 -13.48
C GLN A 40 7.78 4.57 -12.95
N ILE A 41 7.96 4.58 -11.61
CA ILE A 41 9.25 4.32 -10.97
C ILE A 41 9.75 2.93 -11.36
N HIS A 42 8.90 1.93 -11.27
CA HIS A 42 9.23 0.56 -11.63
C HIS A 42 9.61 0.42 -13.10
N GLN A 43 8.85 1.01 -14.02
CA GLN A 43 9.18 0.98 -15.46
C GLN A 43 10.54 1.60 -15.75
N LYS A 44 10.90 2.67 -15.05
CA LYS A 44 12.22 3.31 -15.17
C LYS A 44 13.33 2.38 -14.67
N LEU A 45 13.17 1.80 -13.50
CA LEU A 45 14.19 0.95 -12.86
C LEU A 45 14.29 -0.43 -13.50
N ARG A 46 13.22 -0.92 -14.15
CA ARG A 46 13.20 -2.27 -14.70
C ARG A 46 14.31 -2.53 -15.72
N ILE A 47 14.71 -1.54 -16.53
CA ILE A 47 15.77 -1.72 -17.52
C ILE A 47 17.10 -2.06 -16.85
N GLU A 48 17.40 -1.40 -15.73
CA GLU A 48 18.64 -1.57 -14.96
C GLU A 48 18.62 -2.85 -14.13
N PHE A 49 17.44 -3.23 -13.61
CA PHE A 49 17.28 -4.35 -12.67
C PHE A 49 16.55 -5.57 -13.27
N ASP A 50 16.45 -5.69 -14.60
CA ASP A 50 15.65 -6.76 -15.26
C ASP A 50 16.11 -8.16 -14.84
N ASP A 51 17.42 -8.36 -14.68
CA ASP A 51 18.02 -9.62 -14.27
C ASP A 51 17.58 -10.03 -12.85
N VAL A 52 17.71 -9.10 -11.88
CA VAL A 52 17.27 -9.30 -10.48
C VAL A 52 15.77 -9.61 -10.40
N LEU A 53 14.96 -8.94 -11.24
CA LEU A 53 13.51 -9.05 -11.21
C LEU A 53 12.96 -10.31 -11.90
N ASN A 54 13.58 -10.75 -13.01
CA ASN A 54 13.05 -11.82 -13.86
C ASN A 54 13.83 -13.14 -13.78
N ASN A 55 15.09 -13.13 -13.35
CA ASN A 55 15.91 -14.33 -13.20
C ASN A 55 16.40 -14.50 -11.75
N PRO A 56 15.50 -14.79 -10.79
CA PRO A 56 15.91 -15.05 -9.40
C PRO A 56 16.64 -16.40 -9.22
N ILE A 57 17.17 -17.00 -10.30
CA ILE A 57 17.88 -18.28 -10.32
C ILE A 57 19.34 -18.01 -10.70
N SER A 58 20.04 -17.16 -9.95
CA SER A 58 21.47 -17.37 -9.78
C SER A 58 21.67 -18.33 -8.61
N SER A 59 22.59 -19.29 -8.75
CA SER A 59 22.94 -20.24 -7.68
C SER A 59 23.58 -19.58 -6.45
N ASP A 60 23.79 -18.26 -6.50
CA ASP A 60 24.33 -17.43 -5.42
C ASP A 60 23.21 -16.59 -4.79
N ALA A 61 22.79 -16.97 -3.58
CA ALA A 61 21.78 -16.26 -2.81
C ALA A 61 22.26 -14.88 -2.32
N SER A 62 23.56 -14.67 -2.16
CA SER A 62 24.15 -13.39 -1.74
C SER A 62 24.06 -12.35 -2.85
N TYR A 63 24.31 -12.77 -4.09
CA TYR A 63 24.14 -11.91 -5.27
C TYR A 63 22.69 -11.46 -5.46
N ILE A 64 21.73 -12.39 -5.31
CA ILE A 64 20.29 -12.06 -5.37
C ILE A 64 19.90 -11.09 -4.26
N GLY A 65 20.41 -11.31 -3.04
CA GLY A 65 20.12 -10.46 -1.89
C GLY A 65 20.52 -9.02 -2.13
N SER A 66 21.78 -8.81 -2.52
CA SER A 66 22.31 -7.49 -2.85
C SER A 66 21.62 -6.84 -4.06
N GLY A 67 21.21 -7.63 -5.05
CA GLY A 67 20.42 -7.15 -6.19
C GLY A 67 19.05 -6.60 -5.75
N TYR A 68 18.32 -7.32 -4.91
CA TYR A 68 17.03 -6.84 -4.38
C TYR A 68 17.21 -5.65 -3.45
N GLU A 69 18.27 -5.62 -2.64
CA GLU A 69 18.58 -4.48 -1.78
C GLU A 69 18.82 -3.23 -2.60
N ALA A 70 19.64 -3.32 -3.65
CA ALA A 70 19.88 -2.21 -4.56
C ALA A 70 18.59 -1.76 -5.26
N PHE A 71 17.78 -2.70 -5.75
CA PHE A 71 16.51 -2.39 -6.40
C PHE A 71 15.51 -1.70 -5.44
N ASN A 72 15.29 -2.28 -4.26
CA ASN A 72 14.36 -1.74 -3.27
C ASN A 72 14.83 -0.36 -2.76
N THR A 73 16.15 -0.17 -2.62
CA THR A 73 16.74 1.14 -2.29
C THR A 73 16.47 2.14 -3.40
N ALA A 74 16.73 1.79 -4.67
CA ALA A 74 16.48 2.67 -5.81
C ALA A 74 14.99 3.05 -5.94
N VAL A 75 14.07 2.13 -5.62
CA VAL A 75 12.63 2.44 -5.53
C VAL A 75 12.37 3.50 -4.47
N ILE A 76 12.91 3.32 -3.25
CA ILE A 76 12.71 4.24 -2.14
C ILE A 76 13.33 5.62 -2.42
N GLU A 77 14.52 5.68 -3.01
CA GLU A 77 15.19 6.93 -3.40
C GLU A 77 14.46 7.68 -4.51
N SER A 78 13.74 6.96 -5.37
CA SER A 78 12.88 7.57 -6.40
C SER A 78 11.60 8.18 -5.80
N LEU A 79 11.28 7.91 -4.53
CA LEU A 79 10.12 8.45 -3.84
C LEU A 79 10.46 9.73 -3.09
N LYS A 80 9.47 10.61 -3.00
CA LYS A 80 9.57 11.84 -2.20
C LYS A 80 9.27 11.54 -0.73
N VAL A 81 10.22 10.91 -0.04
CA VAL A 81 10.15 10.59 1.38
C VAL A 81 10.34 11.88 2.21
N ILE A 82 9.43 12.13 3.15
CA ILE A 82 9.48 13.30 4.06
C ILE A 82 9.80 12.94 5.50
N LYS A 83 9.60 11.68 5.88
CA LYS A 83 9.92 11.15 7.22
C LYS A 83 10.15 9.66 7.13
N VAL A 84 11.14 9.17 7.88
CA VAL A 84 11.41 7.74 8.07
C VAL A 84 11.22 7.43 9.55
N CYS A 85 10.47 6.37 9.85
CA CYS A 85 10.38 5.83 11.21
C CYS A 85 11.04 4.45 11.24
N GLU A 86 12.25 4.38 11.79
CA GLU A 86 13.01 3.13 11.98
C GLU A 86 12.52 2.42 13.25
N GLY A 87 11.45 1.64 13.12
CA GLY A 87 10.78 1.01 14.26
C GLY A 87 9.90 1.97 15.05
N ASN A 88 9.16 1.41 16.01
CA ASN A 88 8.15 2.10 16.83
C ASN A 88 7.21 3.00 16.01
N ALA A 89 6.89 2.62 14.77
CA ALA A 89 6.22 3.46 13.80
C ALA A 89 4.84 3.94 14.28
N LEU A 90 4.15 3.15 15.10
CA LEU A 90 2.87 3.54 15.69
C LEU A 90 3.06 4.64 16.74
N ALA A 91 3.99 4.45 17.68
CA ALA A 91 4.29 5.41 18.74
C ALA A 91 4.89 6.73 18.19
N SER A 92 5.75 6.61 17.18
CA SER A 92 6.34 7.73 16.44
C SER A 92 5.36 8.43 15.50
N GLY A 93 4.13 7.92 15.40
CA GLY A 93 3.07 8.46 14.58
C GLY A 93 3.42 8.49 13.09
N CYS A 94 4.08 7.47 12.56
CA CYS A 94 4.23 7.29 11.11
C CYS A 94 3.09 6.47 10.52
N ILE A 95 2.51 5.55 11.28
CA ILE A 95 1.48 4.62 10.82
C ILE A 95 0.23 4.69 11.70
N PRO A 96 -1.00 4.60 11.13
CA PRO A 96 -2.21 4.41 11.91
C PRO A 96 -2.34 2.96 12.39
N LYS A 97 -3.27 2.72 13.31
CA LYS A 97 -3.71 1.35 13.63
C LYS A 97 -4.75 0.91 12.59
N TYR A 98 -4.49 -0.18 11.89
CA TYR A 98 -5.41 -0.68 10.87
C TYR A 98 -6.48 -1.59 11.47
N GLN A 99 -7.72 -1.42 11.00
CA GLN A 99 -8.81 -2.35 11.32
C GLN A 99 -8.77 -3.54 10.35
N GLY A 100 -9.10 -4.73 10.86
CA GLY A 100 -9.15 -5.95 10.05
C GLY A 100 -7.80 -6.40 9.51
N LEU A 101 -6.69 -6.05 10.17
CA LEU A 101 -5.35 -6.51 9.83
C LEU A 101 -5.18 -7.97 10.28
N GLY A 102 -5.50 -8.91 9.40
CA GLY A 102 -5.07 -10.30 9.54
C GLY A 102 -3.78 -10.51 8.76
N VAL A 103 -2.74 -11.10 9.37
CA VAL A 103 -1.49 -11.41 8.68
C VAL A 103 -1.16 -12.88 8.83
N SER A 104 -0.86 -13.55 7.72
CA SER A 104 -0.36 -14.94 7.72
C SER A 104 0.54 -15.18 6.51
N GLY A 105 1.49 -16.10 6.64
CA GLY A 105 2.54 -16.36 5.64
C GLY A 105 3.65 -15.30 5.56
N CYS A 106 3.47 -14.15 6.23
CA CYS A 106 4.36 -12.99 6.17
C CYS A 106 4.65 -12.44 7.58
N PRO A 107 5.46 -13.15 8.41
CA PRO A 107 5.65 -12.81 9.83
C PRO A 107 6.21 -11.40 10.06
N SER A 108 7.05 -10.92 9.15
CA SER A 108 7.61 -9.57 9.13
C SER A 108 6.57 -8.45 9.03
N PHE A 109 5.34 -8.76 8.62
CA PHE A 109 4.21 -7.82 8.62
C PHE A 109 3.21 -8.06 9.75
N SER A 110 3.48 -8.99 10.67
CA SER A 110 2.62 -9.18 11.85
C SER A 110 2.43 -7.88 12.62
N GLU A 111 1.33 -7.77 13.38
CA GLU A 111 0.94 -6.51 14.06
C GLU A 111 2.10 -5.92 14.89
N ASN A 112 2.80 -6.77 15.64
CA ASN A 112 3.95 -6.34 16.44
C ASN A 112 5.13 -5.87 15.57
N GLU A 113 5.46 -6.58 14.50
CA GLU A 113 6.53 -6.17 13.60
C GLU A 113 6.20 -4.85 12.93
N LEU A 114 4.99 -4.72 12.38
CA LEU A 114 4.54 -3.54 11.66
C LEU A 114 4.55 -2.27 12.54
N TYR A 115 4.10 -2.37 13.79
CA TYR A 115 3.97 -1.21 14.66
C TYR A 115 5.22 -0.88 15.47
N ASN A 116 6.04 -1.88 15.78
CA ASN A 116 7.14 -1.70 16.73
C ASN A 116 8.54 -1.88 16.12
N LYS A 117 8.70 -2.58 14.99
CA LYS A 117 10.03 -2.92 14.45
C LYS A 117 10.29 -2.44 13.03
N ARG A 118 9.27 -2.41 12.18
CA ARG A 118 9.42 -2.11 10.76
C ARG A 118 9.77 -0.65 10.52
N THR A 119 10.59 -0.44 9.48
CA THR A 119 10.86 0.89 8.94
C THR A 119 9.71 1.35 8.08
N VAL A 120 9.09 2.48 8.42
CA VAL A 120 7.99 3.09 7.66
C VAL A 120 8.47 4.35 6.97
N TYR A 121 8.32 4.40 5.65
CA TYR A 121 8.63 5.57 4.83
C TYR A 121 7.36 6.38 4.61
N VAL A 122 7.31 7.60 5.14
CA VAL A 122 6.19 8.52 4.96
C VAL A 122 6.49 9.40 3.75
N LEU A 123 5.60 9.38 2.76
CA LEU A 123 5.75 10.11 1.51
C LEU A 123 5.08 11.49 1.58
N SER A 124 5.58 12.41 0.76
CA SER A 124 5.09 13.80 0.69
C SER A 124 3.61 13.93 0.34
N ASP A 125 3.01 12.94 -0.32
CA ASP A 125 1.59 12.95 -0.65
C ASP A 125 0.69 12.28 0.41
N GLY A 126 1.28 11.86 1.52
CA GLY A 126 0.61 11.25 2.66
C GLY A 126 0.54 9.73 2.60
N SER A 127 0.94 9.09 1.50
CA SER A 127 1.04 7.63 1.42
C SER A 127 2.23 7.09 2.23
N LEU A 128 2.17 5.81 2.59
CA LEU A 128 3.19 5.12 3.38
C LEU A 128 3.74 3.93 2.60
N LEU A 129 5.05 3.69 2.69
CA LEU A 129 5.70 2.52 2.09
C LEU A 129 6.42 1.67 3.16
N ILE A 130 6.06 0.40 3.11
CA ILE A 130 6.20 -0.77 3.98
C ILE A 130 7.14 -1.90 3.59
N PRO A 131 8.47 -1.82 3.48
CA PRO A 131 9.24 -2.94 2.93
C PRO A 131 9.14 -4.21 3.79
N TYR A 132 8.83 -5.33 3.13
CA TYR A 132 8.84 -6.64 3.78
C TYR A 132 10.27 -7.07 4.11
N SER A 133 11.16 -6.88 3.15
CA SER A 133 12.61 -7.00 3.30
C SER A 133 13.27 -6.08 2.28
N MET A 134 14.50 -5.67 2.56
CA MET A 134 15.30 -4.92 1.60
C MET A 134 16.01 -5.87 0.64
N ASP A 135 16.56 -6.96 1.14
CA ASP A 135 17.37 -7.97 0.44
C ASP A 135 16.56 -9.15 -0.11
N TRP A 136 15.22 -9.15 0.02
CA TRP A 136 14.41 -10.30 -0.38
C TRP A 136 13.12 -9.88 -1.06
N ARG A 137 13.13 -10.02 -2.40
CA ARG A 137 12.02 -9.70 -3.32
C ARG A 137 11.50 -8.26 -3.21
N SER A 138 10.73 -7.87 -4.21
CA SER A 138 10.05 -6.57 -4.26
C SER A 138 8.64 -6.70 -3.68
N LEU A 139 8.55 -6.78 -2.36
CA LEU A 139 7.29 -6.90 -1.62
C LEU A 139 7.20 -5.79 -0.57
N TRP A 140 6.13 -5.00 -0.65
CA TRP A 140 5.87 -3.89 0.26
C TRP A 140 4.41 -3.91 0.71
N LEU A 141 4.15 -3.35 1.90
CA LEU A 141 2.85 -2.79 2.20
C LEU A 141 2.81 -1.34 1.73
N VAL A 142 1.72 -0.93 1.11
CA VAL A 142 1.52 0.47 0.73
C VAL A 142 0.19 0.95 1.25
N ASP A 143 0.24 1.98 2.08
CA ASP A 143 -0.94 2.74 2.47
C ASP A 143 -1.05 3.94 1.53
N VAL A 144 -2.17 4.07 0.82
CA VAL A 144 -2.36 5.11 -0.21
C VAL A 144 -2.79 6.48 0.35
N ASN A 145 -3.23 6.56 1.61
CA ASN A 145 -3.80 7.77 2.21
C ASN A 145 -3.27 8.09 3.62
N GLY A 146 -2.39 7.24 4.15
CA GLY A 146 -1.73 7.36 5.43
C GLY A 146 -2.72 7.35 6.57
N LYS A 147 -2.60 8.29 7.50
CA LYS A 147 -3.49 8.35 8.66
C LYS A 147 -4.93 8.77 8.35
N LYS A 148 -5.20 9.22 7.11
CA LYS A 148 -6.56 9.61 6.71
C LYS A 148 -7.37 8.32 6.66
N GLY A 149 -8.54 8.32 7.30
CA GLY A 149 -9.40 7.14 7.31
C GLY A 149 -9.68 6.62 5.89
N PRO A 150 -10.03 5.32 5.75
CA PRO A 150 -10.61 4.50 6.81
C PRO A 150 -9.61 3.74 7.72
N ASN A 151 -8.31 3.72 7.42
CA ASN A 151 -7.26 2.91 8.05
C ASN A 151 -7.68 1.44 8.15
N LYS A 152 -7.97 0.81 7.01
CA LYS A 152 -8.45 -0.58 6.92
C LYS A 152 -7.59 -1.39 5.97
N ALA A 153 -7.09 -2.51 6.48
CA ALA A 153 -6.41 -3.50 5.65
C ALA A 153 -7.30 -3.89 4.45
N SER A 154 -6.69 -3.94 3.26
CA SER A 154 -7.36 -4.21 1.98
C SER A 154 -8.23 -3.06 1.42
N TYR A 155 -8.33 -1.90 2.08
CA TYR A 155 -9.02 -0.71 1.56
C TYR A 155 -8.07 0.45 1.26
N ASP A 156 -7.17 0.75 2.19
CA ASP A 156 -6.12 1.76 2.02
C ASP A 156 -4.72 1.15 2.09
N LEU A 157 -4.55 0.11 2.90
CA LEU A 157 -3.34 -0.69 2.99
C LEU A 157 -3.40 -1.91 2.06
N PHE A 158 -2.42 -2.02 1.17
CA PHE A 158 -2.32 -3.08 0.17
C PHE A 158 -0.96 -3.77 0.18
N ASP A 159 -0.95 -5.07 -0.15
CA ASP A 159 0.26 -5.76 -0.56
C ASP A 159 0.62 -5.30 -1.97
N VAL A 160 1.83 -4.78 -2.13
CA VAL A 160 2.34 -4.31 -3.42
C VAL A 160 3.55 -5.14 -3.78
N ARG A 161 3.53 -5.75 -4.96
CA ARG A 161 4.65 -6.57 -5.42
C ARG A 161 4.86 -6.49 -6.91
N TYR A 162 6.07 -6.83 -7.34
CA TYR A 162 6.36 -7.10 -8.74
C TYR A 162 5.87 -8.50 -9.15
N ASP A 163 5.16 -8.58 -10.27
CA ASP A 163 4.83 -9.84 -10.95
C ASP A 163 5.74 -10.00 -12.18
N SER A 164 6.59 -11.03 -12.17
CA SER A 164 7.52 -11.33 -13.26
C SER A 164 6.85 -11.86 -14.52
N ALA A 165 5.65 -12.43 -14.43
CA ALA A 165 4.92 -12.93 -15.59
C ALA A 165 4.33 -11.78 -16.41
N THR A 166 3.70 -10.81 -15.74
CA THR A 166 3.13 -9.62 -16.41
C THR A 166 4.13 -8.46 -16.53
N LYS A 167 5.24 -8.55 -15.80
CA LYS A 167 6.29 -7.53 -15.68
C LYS A 167 5.76 -6.17 -15.23
N ARG A 168 4.86 -6.20 -14.24
CA ARG A 168 4.15 -5.04 -13.68
C ARG A 168 4.12 -5.11 -12.16
N ILE A 169 3.85 -3.96 -11.53
CA ILE A 169 3.48 -3.94 -10.12
C ILE A 169 2.00 -4.31 -9.98
N GLU A 170 1.69 -5.14 -9.00
CA GLU A 170 0.33 -5.50 -8.58
C GLU A 170 0.03 -4.90 -7.20
N TYR A 171 -1.20 -4.41 -7.02
CA TYR A 171 -1.76 -4.06 -5.71
C TYR A 171 -2.78 -5.12 -5.35
N LEU A 172 -2.59 -5.73 -4.19
CA LEU A 172 -3.39 -6.85 -3.73
C LEU A 172 -4.00 -6.49 -2.37
N GLY A 173 -5.32 -6.62 -2.28
CA GLY A 173 -6.03 -6.57 -1.00
C GLY A 173 -5.95 -7.89 -0.21
N TYR A 174 -5.16 -8.86 -0.66
CA TYR A 174 -5.02 -10.18 -0.07
C TYR A 174 -3.61 -10.73 -0.31
N GLY A 175 -3.15 -11.63 0.56
CA GLY A 175 -1.82 -12.23 0.46
C GLY A 175 -1.20 -12.34 1.84
N CYS A 176 -0.19 -11.49 2.09
CA CYS A 176 0.32 -11.26 3.43
C CYS A 176 -0.76 -10.68 4.34
N ILE A 177 -1.50 -9.67 3.85
CA ILE A 177 -2.70 -9.18 4.54
C ILE A 177 -3.91 -10.03 4.13
N ASN A 178 -4.77 -10.34 5.09
CA ASN A 178 -6.03 -11.05 4.92
C ASN A 178 -5.99 -12.25 3.95
N PRO A 179 -5.09 -13.23 4.16
CA PRO A 179 -4.95 -14.37 3.25
C PRO A 179 -6.27 -15.12 3.08
N GLY A 180 -6.63 -15.38 1.82
CA GLY A 180 -7.82 -16.14 1.44
C GLY A 180 -9.14 -15.38 1.56
N LYS A 181 -9.13 -14.06 1.81
CA LYS A 181 -10.35 -13.24 1.87
C LYS A 181 -10.27 -12.05 0.93
N THR A 182 -11.08 -12.05 -0.12
CA THR A 182 -11.39 -10.84 -0.88
C THR A 182 -12.34 -9.97 -0.06
N ILE A 183 -11.90 -8.78 0.35
CA ILE A 183 -12.72 -7.88 1.17
C ILE A 183 -13.54 -6.95 0.28
N LYS A 184 -14.87 -7.03 0.39
CA LYS A 184 -15.82 -6.22 -0.39
C LYS A 184 -15.70 -4.72 -0.08
N GLY A 185 -15.52 -3.91 -1.11
CA GLY A 185 -15.45 -2.44 -1.03
C GLY A 185 -14.05 -1.87 -0.86
N GLY A 186 -13.03 -2.73 -0.74
CA GLY A 186 -11.63 -2.41 -1.02
C GLY A 186 -11.33 -2.69 -2.50
N LEU A 187 -10.06 -2.74 -2.93
CA LEU A 187 -9.72 -3.08 -4.32
C LEU A 187 -10.23 -4.50 -4.67
N ASP A 188 -11.49 -4.58 -5.15
CA ASP A 188 -12.30 -5.79 -5.30
C ASP A 188 -11.85 -6.67 -6.48
N ASP A 189 -11.12 -6.10 -7.45
CA ASP A 189 -10.52 -6.81 -8.59
C ASP A 189 -9.12 -6.24 -8.90
N TYR A 190 -8.11 -7.03 -8.57
CA TYR A 190 -6.69 -6.65 -8.47
C TYR A 190 -5.95 -6.68 -9.81
N LYS A 191 -6.50 -7.34 -10.83
CA LYS A 191 -5.85 -7.46 -12.15
C LYS A 191 -6.04 -6.25 -13.05
N ASN A 192 -6.86 -5.30 -12.64
CA ASN A 192 -7.15 -4.09 -13.40
C ASN A 192 -7.63 -2.99 -12.47
N ILE A 193 -6.69 -2.24 -11.89
CA ILE A 193 -7.02 -0.98 -11.22
C ILE A 193 -7.80 -0.01 -12.15
N ASP A 194 -7.61 -0.17 -13.46
CA ASP A 194 -8.36 0.54 -14.50
C ASP A 194 -9.85 0.15 -14.54
N LYS A 195 -10.18 -1.09 -14.17
CA LYS A 195 -11.56 -1.60 -14.05
C LYS A 195 -12.18 -1.39 -12.68
N TRP A 196 -11.40 -0.94 -11.69
CA TRP A 196 -11.91 -0.49 -10.41
C TRP A 196 -12.55 0.90 -10.51
#